data_AF-A0A0G9H249-F1
#
_entry.id   AF-A0A0G9H249-F1
#
_cell.length_a   1.000
_cell.length_b   1.000
_cell.length_c   1.000
_cell.angle_alpha   90.00
_cell.angle_beta   90.00
_cell.angle_gamma   90.00
#
_symmetry.space_group_name_H-M   'P 1'
#
loop_
_entity.id
_entity.type
_entity.pdbx_description
1 polymer ?
#
loop_
_entity_poly.entity_id
_entity_poly.type
_entity_poly.pdbx_seq_one_letter_code
_entity_poly.pdbx_strand_id
1 'polypeptide(L)' 'MHTPVRHPPVEHYRGYDILCSASGYTLLRNDVEVLTVGEIDAEGHLEDCEHLANLLKHARDSVDKLLERR' A
#
# COMPACT_ATOMS: atom_id res chain seq x y z
N MET A 1 -6.21 23.62 17.86
CA MET A 1 -5.08 23.45 16.92
C MET A 1 -5.12 21.99 16.51
N HIS A 2 -5.27 21.70 15.21
CA HIS A 2 -5.54 20.37 14.67
C HIS A 2 -4.42 19.38 15.06
N THR A 3 -4.78 18.29 15.73
CA THR A 3 -3.93 17.11 15.89
C THR A 3 -3.65 16.54 14.49
N PRO A 4 -2.39 16.34 14.08
CA PRO A 4 -2.11 15.64 12.83
C PRO A 4 -2.58 14.20 13.01
N VAL A 5 -3.62 13.82 12.27
CA VAL A 5 -3.98 12.42 12.12
C VAL A 5 -2.79 11.77 11.44
N ARG A 6 -1.96 11.04 12.21
CA ARG A 6 -0.95 10.15 11.65
C ARG A 6 -1.74 9.04 10.97
N HIS A 7 -2.04 9.18 9.69
CA HIS A 7 -2.57 8.06 8.94
C HIS A 7 -1.52 6.94 9.04
N PRO A 8 -1.94 5.70 9.35
CA PRO A 8 -1.00 4.60 9.33
C PRO A 8 -0.37 4.53 7.93
N PRO A 9 0.92 4.19 7.80
CA PRO A 9 1.56 3.97 6.50
C PRO A 9 1.00 2.73 5.76
N VAL A 10 -0.15 2.22 6.22
CA VAL A 10 -0.84 1.02 5.79
C VAL A 10 -2.26 1.41 5.43
N GLU A 11 -2.64 1.28 4.16
CA GLU A 11 -4.03 1.38 3.74
C GLU A 11 -4.67 -0.01 3.71
N HIS A 12 -5.87 -0.15 4.26
CA HIS A 12 -6.66 -1.37 4.13
C HIS A 12 -7.67 -1.26 2.97
N TYR A 13 -7.60 -2.17 1.99
CA TYR A 13 -8.53 -2.22 0.85
C TYR A 13 -8.95 -3.64 0.49
N ARG A 14 -10.27 -3.91 0.54
CA ARG A 14 -10.90 -5.21 0.17
C ARG A 14 -10.26 -6.44 0.85
N GLY A 15 -9.79 -6.28 2.08
CA GLY A 15 -9.13 -7.34 2.85
C GLY A 15 -7.65 -7.55 2.53
N TYR A 16 -7.04 -6.59 1.84
CA TYR A 16 -5.60 -6.47 1.64
C TYR A 16 -5.07 -5.26 2.42
N ASP A 17 -3.86 -5.40 2.92
CA ASP A 17 -3.07 -4.32 3.50
C ASP A 17 -2.12 -3.78 2.42
N ILE A 18 -2.09 -2.47 2.24
CA ILE A 18 -1.28 -1.79 1.23
C ILE A 18 -0.25 -0.95 1.97
N LEU A 19 1.01 -1.31 1.83
CA LEU A 19 2.14 -0.53 2.33
C LEU A 19 2.69 0.30 1.19
N CYS A 20 2.75 1.63 1.33
CA CYS A 20 3.35 2.50 0.33
C CYS A 20 4.78 2.90 0.73
N SER A 21 5.63 3.05 -0.27
CA SER A 21 6.99 3.60 -0.18
C SER A 21 7.17 4.63 -1.30
N ALA A 22 8.14 5.52 -1.15
CA ALA A 22 8.56 6.47 -2.18
C ALA A 22 8.74 5.82 -3.57
N SER A 23 9.20 4.56 -3.55
CA SER A 23 9.63 3.81 -4.73
C SER A 23 8.60 2.77 -5.19
N GLY A 24 7.50 2.55 -4.45
CA GLY A 24 6.58 1.45 -4.76
C GLY A 24 5.49 1.16 -3.73
N TYR A 25 4.88 -0.02 -3.84
CA TYR A 25 3.90 -0.51 -2.87
C TYR A 25 3.96 -2.03 -2.69
N THR A 26 3.51 -2.48 -1.52
CA THR A 26 3.39 -3.90 -1.17
C THR A 26 1.96 -4.21 -0.77
N LEU A 27 1.41 -5.30 -1.30
CA LEU A 27 0.11 -5.85 -0.95
C LEU A 27 0.32 -7.04 -0.03
N LEU A 28 -0.27 -7.00 1.16
CA LEU A 28 -0.33 -8.12 2.08
C LEU A 28 -1.78 -8.59 2.22
N ARG A 29 -1.94 -9.84 2.59
CA ARG A 29 -3.23 -10.42 2.94
C ARG A 29 -3.04 -11.34 4.14
N ASN A 30 -3.65 -10.98 5.26
CA ASN A 30 -3.43 -11.67 6.54
C ASN A 30 -1.93 -11.72 6.90
N ASP A 31 -1.24 -10.58 6.81
CA ASP A 31 0.20 -10.46 7.11
C ASP A 31 1.14 -11.21 6.13
N VAL A 32 0.60 -11.84 5.08
CA VAL A 32 1.39 -12.52 4.05
C VAL A 32 1.55 -11.61 2.84
N GLU A 33 2.79 -11.36 2.41
CA GLU A 33 3.09 -10.65 1.16
C GLU A 33 2.50 -11.41 -0.05
N VAL A 34 1.66 -10.73 -0.82
CA VAL A 34 1.01 -11.28 -2.03
C VAL A 34 1.64 -10.71 -3.29
N LEU A 35 1.98 -9.42 -3.28
CA LEU A 35 2.53 -8.71 -4.44
C LEU A 35 3.31 -7.50 -3.97
N THR A 36 4.51 -7.34 -4.53
CA THR A 36 5.34 -6.15 -4.33
C THR A 36 5.65 -5.53 -5.68
N VAL A 37 5.44 -4.22 -5.81
CA VAL A 37 5.69 -3.45 -7.03
C VAL A 37 6.60 -2.29 -6.70
N GLY A 38 7.77 -2.25 -7.34
CA GLY A 38 8.84 -1.29 -7.07
C GLY A 38 9.98 -1.88 -6.25
N GLU A 39 11.09 -1.17 -6.16
CA GLU A 39 12.14 -1.49 -5.20
C GLU A 39 11.63 -1.06 -3.82
N ILE A 40 11.35 -2.01 -2.92
CA ILE A 40 11.27 -1.64 -1.51
C ILE A 40 12.70 -1.31 -1.11
N ASP A 41 12.99 -0.03 -0.92
CA ASP A 41 14.20 0.40 -0.25
C ASP A 41 14.33 -0.42 1.04
N ALA A 42 15.38 -1.24 1.13
CA ALA A 42 15.65 -2.08 2.30
C ALA A 42 15.81 -1.25 3.59
N GLU A 43 15.91 0.08 3.46
CA GLU A 43 15.90 1.05 4.54
C GLU A 43 14.50 1.25 5.18
N GLY A 44 13.43 0.67 4.63
CA GLY A 44 12.16 0.47 5.35
C GLY A 44 11.34 1.75 5.61
N HIS A 45 11.61 2.83 4.88
CA HIS A 45 10.83 4.06 4.98
C HIS A 45 9.49 3.89 4.26
N LEU A 46 8.48 3.43 5.00
CA LEU A 46 7.10 3.49 4.55
C LEU A 46 6.63 4.94 4.52
N GLU A 47 5.99 5.32 3.43
CA GLU A 47 5.42 6.65 3.24
C GLU A 47 3.91 6.61 3.34
N ASP A 48 3.34 7.78 3.63
CA ASP A 48 1.90 7.94 3.67
C ASP A 48 1.31 7.74 2.27
N CYS A 49 0.48 6.71 2.13
CA CYS A 49 -0.16 6.37 0.86
C CYS A 49 -0.99 7.51 0.27
N GLU A 50 -1.53 8.45 1.08
CA GLU A 50 -2.31 9.57 0.56
C GLU A 50 -1.44 10.59 -0.18
N HIS A 51 -0.20 10.81 0.26
CA HIS A 51 0.77 11.64 -0.47
C HIS A 51 1.14 11.01 -1.82
N LEU A 52 0.95 9.69 -1.95
CA LEU A 52 1.24 8.89 -3.13
C LEU A 52 -0.06 8.43 -3.82
N ALA A 53 -1.05 9.33 -3.95
CA ALA A 53 -2.38 9.03 -4.49
C ALA A 53 -2.39 8.24 -5.82
N ASN A 54 -1.39 8.47 -6.69
CA ASN A 54 -1.23 7.69 -7.92
C ASN A 54 -0.81 6.24 -7.64
N LEU A 55 0.19 6.01 -6.77
CA LEU A 55 0.62 4.66 -6.38
C LEU A 55 -0.50 3.92 -5.66
N LEU A 56 -1.23 4.62 -4.79
CA LEU A 56 -2.38 4.06 -4.09
C LEU A 56 -3.49 3.59 -5.05
N LYS A 57 -3.80 4.40 -6.06
CA LYS A 57 -4.73 4.00 -7.12
C LYS A 57 -4.24 2.76 -7.87
N HIS A 58 -2.95 2.71 -8.20
CA HIS A 58 -2.34 1.54 -8.84
C HIS A 58 -2.38 0.29 -7.95
N ALA A 59 -2.14 0.44 -6.64
CA ALA A 59 -2.20 -0.65 -5.68
C ALA A 59 -3.62 -1.23 -5.56
N ARG A 60 -4.63 -0.37 -5.48
CA ARG A 60 -6.04 -0.77 -5.47
C ARG A 60 -6.44 -1.49 -6.76
N ASP A 61 -6.02 -0.98 -7.92
CA ASP A 61 -6.26 -1.63 -9.22
C ASP A 61 -5.61 -3.02 -9.30
N SER A 62 -4.40 -3.18 -8.74
CA SER A 62 -3.75 -4.49 -8.59
C SER A 62 -4.55 -5.43 -7.69
N VAL A 63 -5.09 -4.96 -6.57
CA VAL A 63 -5.98 -5.75 -5.70
C VAL A 63 -7.24 -6.19 -6.45
N ASP A 64 -7.91 -5.27 -7.16
CA ASP A 64 -9.10 -5.58 -7.93
C ASP A 64 -8.79 -6.67 -8.99
N LYS A 65 -7.68 -6.56 -9.72
CA LYS A 65 -7.23 -7.59 -10.68
C LYS A 65 -6.90 -8.93 -10.03
N LEU A 66 -6.33 -8.94 -8.82
CA LEU A 66 -6.07 -10.17 -8.07
C LEU A 66 -7.37 -10.87 -7.65
N LEU A 67 -8.40 -10.08 -7.32
CA LEU A 67 -9.73 -10.59 -6.96
C LEU A 67 -10.49 -11.12 -8.18
N GLU A 68 -10.35 -10.50 -9.36
CA GLU A 68 -10.96 -10.97 -10.61
C GLU A 68 -10.39 -12.32 -11.10
N ARG A 69 -9.16 -12.66 -10.70
CA ARG A 69 -8.48 -13.91 -11.09
C ARG A 69 -8.78 -15.10 -10.17
N ARG A 70 -9.61 -14.92 -9.14
CA ARG A 70 -9.98 -15.97 -8.17
C ARG A 70 -11.38 -16.49 -8.44
#